data_AF-A0A9X3F6J1-F1
#
_entry.id   AF-A0A9X3F6J1-F1
#
_cell.length_a   1.000
_cell.length_b   1.000
_cell.length_c   1.000
_cell.angle_alpha   90.00
_cell.angle_beta   90.00
_cell.angle_gamma   90.00
#
_symmetry.space_group_name_H-M   'P 1'
#
loop_
_entity.id
_entity.type
_entity.pdbx_description
1 polymer ?
#
loop_
_entity_poly.entity_id
_entity_poly.type
_entity_poly.pdbx_seq_one_letter_code
_entity_poly.pdbx_strand_id
1 'polypeptide(L)'
;MRSTRRARTAPRRWSQTSRYHAALDAVYYLQKYVPRRRGSRWSQINVAKVEALLAAGRMRPSGLAEVVAARADGRWAAAYESQRDATVPPDLAAALAASPRAARTFAGLGKTRQYAVILGIVTARSANARQQQLRRAMATLGAAP
;
A
#
# COMPACT_ATOMS: atom_id res chain seq x y z
N MET A 1 8.98 20.58 -8.67
CA MET A 1 7.72 19.80 -8.82
C MET A 1 7.58 19.43 -10.29
N ARG A 2 7.29 18.17 -10.67
CA ARG A 2 7.11 17.80 -12.10
C ARG A 2 5.71 17.23 -12.34
N SER A 3 4.94 17.93 -13.15
CA SER A 3 3.65 17.50 -13.70
C SER A 3 3.90 17.00 -15.12
N THR A 4 3.34 15.86 -15.51
CA THR A 4 3.41 15.42 -16.92
C THR A 4 2.01 15.19 -17.47
N ARG A 5 1.76 15.70 -18.69
CA ARG A 5 0.63 15.31 -19.53
C ARG A 5 0.84 13.87 -19.98
N ARG A 6 -0.14 13.00 -19.73
CA ARG A 6 -0.10 11.60 -20.18
C ARG A 6 -1.40 11.23 -20.88
N ALA A 7 -1.27 10.60 -22.04
CA ALA A 7 -2.37 9.89 -22.66
C ALA A 7 -2.79 8.77 -21.70
N ARG A 8 -4.08 8.43 -21.69
CA ARG A 8 -4.63 7.36 -20.83
C ARG A 8 -3.88 6.02 -20.96
N THR A 9 -3.22 5.79 -22.08
CA THR A 9 -2.52 4.54 -22.44
C THR A 9 -0.98 4.60 -22.37
N ALA A 10 -0.35 5.75 -22.08
CA ALA A 10 1.10 5.87 -22.18
C ALA A 10 1.89 5.17 -21.05
N PRO A 11 3.05 4.53 -21.33
CA PRO A 11 3.80 3.72 -20.36
C PRO A 11 4.57 4.57 -19.33
N ARG A 12 4.48 4.24 -18.04
CA ARG A 12 4.98 5.06 -16.91
C ARG A 12 6.53 5.19 -16.89
N ARG A 13 7.07 6.37 -16.55
CA ARG A 13 8.49 6.61 -16.21
C ARG A 13 8.50 7.09 -14.75
N TRP A 14 9.17 6.38 -13.84
CA TRP A 14 9.03 6.63 -12.39
C TRP A 14 10.24 7.29 -11.75
N SER A 15 9.95 8.13 -10.75
CA SER A 15 10.90 8.53 -9.69
C SER A 15 10.20 8.89 -8.36
N GLN A 16 8.88 8.73 -8.24
CA GLN A 16 8.03 9.50 -7.30
C GLN A 16 6.64 8.85 -7.07
N THR A 17 5.98 9.05 -5.91
CA THR A 17 4.59 8.58 -5.69
C THR A 17 3.59 9.52 -6.35
N SER A 18 2.60 8.97 -7.06
CA SER A 18 1.48 9.72 -7.64
C SER A 18 0.43 9.99 -6.57
N ARG A 19 0.01 11.24 -6.40
CA ARG A 19 -1.04 11.60 -5.43
C ARG A 19 -2.35 12.06 -6.05
N TYR A 20 -2.36 12.46 -7.33
CA TYR A 20 -3.54 13.03 -7.98
C TYR A 20 -3.57 12.73 -9.48
N HIS A 21 -4.77 12.45 -9.97
CA HIS A 21 -5.11 12.42 -11.39
C HIS A 21 -6.19 13.48 -11.61
N ALA A 22 -5.90 14.51 -12.39
CA ALA A 22 -6.91 15.47 -12.84
C ALA A 22 -7.13 15.26 -14.34
N ALA A 23 -8.38 15.24 -14.79
CA ALA A 23 -8.67 15.26 -16.22
C ALA A 23 -8.08 16.55 -16.81
N LEU A 24 -7.33 16.42 -17.91
CA LEU A 24 -6.87 17.57 -18.70
C LEU A 24 -7.84 17.82 -19.84
N ASP A 25 -8.20 16.74 -20.54
CA ASP A 25 -9.17 16.71 -21.64
C ASP A 25 -9.76 15.28 -21.73
N ALA A 26 -10.52 14.98 -22.80
CA ALA A 26 -11.16 13.68 -22.99
C ALA A 26 -10.16 12.50 -23.01
N VAL A 27 -8.93 12.73 -23.50
CA VAL A 27 -7.95 11.69 -23.82
C VAL A 27 -6.74 11.71 -22.87
N TYR A 28 -6.47 12.86 -22.25
CA TYR A 28 -5.30 13.11 -21.41
C TYR A 28 -5.68 13.43 -19.97
N TYR A 29 -4.81 13.02 -19.05
CA TYR A 29 -4.87 13.42 -17.65
C TYR A 29 -3.53 13.99 -17.18
N LEU A 30 -3.58 14.84 -16.17
CA LEU A 30 -2.42 15.33 -15.45
C LEU A 30 -2.11 14.40 -14.28
N GLN A 31 -0.84 14.01 -14.17
CA GLN A 31 -0.34 13.25 -13.05
C GLN A 31 0.73 14.04 -12.31
N LYS A 32 0.49 14.27 -11.01
CA LYS A 32 1.48 14.90 -10.13
C LYS A 32 2.40 13.85 -9.55
N TYR A 33 3.70 14.03 -9.78
CA TYR A 33 4.74 13.24 -9.15
C TYR A 33 5.38 14.06 -8.02
N VAL A 34 5.51 13.43 -6.85
CA VAL A 34 6.21 14.00 -5.68
C VAL A 34 7.18 12.95 -5.11
N PRO A 35 8.38 13.34 -4.64
CA PRO A 35 9.29 12.42 -3.97
C PRO A 35 8.59 11.64 -2.85
N ARG A 36 9.03 10.41 -2.64
CA ARG A 36 8.57 9.60 -1.52
C ARG A 36 9.01 10.29 -0.23
N ARG A 37 8.15 10.31 0.80
CA ARG A 37 8.59 10.74 2.12
C ARG A 37 9.61 9.72 2.63
N ARG A 38 10.70 10.19 3.22
CA ARG A 38 11.70 9.34 3.87
C ARG A 38 11.01 8.31 4.79
N GLY A 39 11.40 7.04 4.68
CA GLY A 39 10.83 5.95 5.48
C GLY A 39 9.44 5.46 5.03
N SER A 40 8.92 5.92 3.89
CA SER A 40 7.62 5.44 3.38
C SER A 40 7.67 3.97 2.97
N ARG A 41 6.64 3.21 3.35
CA ARG A 41 6.53 1.77 3.05
C ARG A 41 6.39 1.46 1.58
N TRP A 42 6.93 0.32 1.17
CA TRP A 42 6.73 -0.23 -0.16
C TRP A 42 5.58 -1.23 -0.20
N SER A 43 4.95 -1.34 -1.37
CA SER A 43 4.03 -2.44 -1.68
C SER A 43 4.69 -3.33 -2.73
N GLN A 44 4.36 -4.62 -2.74
CA GLN A 44 4.88 -5.55 -3.74
C GLN A 44 4.54 -5.11 -5.17
N ILE A 45 3.36 -4.53 -5.38
CA ILE A 45 2.99 -3.91 -6.67
C ILE A 45 3.99 -2.82 -7.10
N ASN A 46 4.44 -1.98 -6.16
CA ASN A 46 5.40 -0.92 -6.49
C ASN A 46 6.81 -1.48 -6.69
N VAL A 47 7.19 -2.52 -5.94
CA VAL A 47 8.45 -3.26 -6.14
C VAL A 47 8.48 -3.84 -7.56
N ALA A 48 7.46 -4.61 -7.95
CA ALA A 48 7.36 -5.21 -9.28
C ALA A 48 7.39 -4.16 -10.41
N LYS A 49 6.71 -3.02 -10.22
CA LYS A 49 6.75 -1.90 -11.17
C LYS A 49 8.15 -1.31 -11.31
N VAL A 50 8.88 -1.17 -10.20
CA VAL A 50 10.25 -0.66 -10.23
C VAL A 50 11.18 -1.67 -10.92
N GLU A 51 11.03 -2.97 -10.63
CA GLU A 51 11.82 -4.02 -11.27
C GLU A 51 11.62 -4.05 -12.78
N ALA A 52 10.38 -3.96 -13.26
CA ALA A 52 10.10 -3.84 -14.69
C ALA A 52 10.75 -2.59 -15.33
N LEU A 53 10.84 -1.48 -14.59
CA LEU A 53 11.49 -0.26 -15.09
C LEU A 53 13.01 -0.34 -15.05
N LEU A 54 13.58 -1.04 -14.08
CA LEU A 54 15.01 -1.34 -14.03
C LEU A 54 15.39 -2.21 -15.23
N ALA A 55 14.67 -3.29 -15.47
CA ALA A 55 14.87 -4.17 -16.63
C ALA A 55 14.75 -3.41 -17.96
N ALA A 56 13.84 -2.44 -18.05
CA ALA A 56 13.68 -1.62 -19.25
C ALA A 56 14.67 -0.44 -19.37
N GLY A 57 15.57 -0.21 -18.39
CA GLY A 57 16.48 0.96 -18.40
C GLY A 57 15.76 2.31 -18.26
N ARG A 58 14.55 2.33 -17.69
CA ARG A 58 13.68 3.52 -17.63
C ARG A 58 13.67 4.21 -16.27
N MET A 59 14.44 3.70 -15.32
CA MET A 59 14.62 4.32 -14.00
C MET A 59 15.52 5.56 -14.09
N ARG A 60 15.14 6.61 -13.38
CA ARG A 60 15.93 7.84 -13.27
C ARG A 60 16.84 7.78 -12.03
N PRO A 61 17.95 8.56 -11.97
CA PRO A 61 18.88 8.55 -10.84
C PRO A 61 18.21 8.74 -9.47
N SER A 62 17.24 9.66 -9.36
CA SER A 62 16.48 9.87 -8.12
C SER A 62 15.61 8.68 -7.71
N GLY A 63 15.08 7.93 -8.69
CA GLY A 63 14.37 6.69 -8.42
C GLY A 63 15.31 5.59 -7.92
N LEU A 64 16.48 5.46 -8.54
CA LEU A 64 17.51 4.50 -8.13
C LEU A 64 17.99 4.75 -6.70
N ALA A 65 18.25 6.01 -6.34
CA ALA A 65 18.65 6.39 -4.98
C ALA A 65 17.63 5.96 -3.93
N GLU A 66 16.33 6.12 -4.21
CA GLU A 66 15.27 5.67 -3.30
C GLU A 66 15.17 4.14 -3.21
N VAL A 67 15.44 3.41 -4.30
CA VAL A 67 15.51 1.93 -4.28
C VAL A 67 16.66 1.47 -3.40
N VAL A 68 17.85 2.05 -3.57
CA VAL A 68 19.03 1.75 -2.74
C VAL A 68 18.73 2.03 -1.26
N ALA A 69 18.17 3.21 -0.95
CA ALA A 69 17.80 3.56 0.42
C ALA A 69 16.78 2.57 1.01
N ALA A 70 15.76 2.17 0.24
CA ALA A 70 14.74 1.23 0.70
C ALA A 70 15.26 -0.20 0.89
N ARG A 71 16.26 -0.60 0.13
CA ARG A 71 16.94 -1.89 0.33
C ARG A 71 17.82 -1.85 1.58
N ALA A 72 18.59 -0.77 1.76
CA ALA A 72 19.49 -0.60 2.88
C ALA A 72 18.76 -0.57 4.24
N ASP A 73 17.57 0.02 4.30
CA ASP A 73 16.77 0.10 5.53
C ASP A 73 15.68 -0.99 5.64
N GLY A 74 15.72 -2.00 4.77
CA GLY A 74 14.83 -3.17 4.81
C GLY A 74 13.39 -2.95 4.37
N ARG A 75 12.97 -1.69 4.07
CA ARG A 75 11.61 -1.39 3.62
C ARG A 75 11.24 -2.06 2.30
N TRP A 76 12.22 -2.35 1.47
CA TRP A 76 12.05 -3.08 0.21
C TRP A 76 11.61 -4.52 0.46
N ALA A 77 12.29 -5.23 1.36
CA ALA A 77 11.96 -6.60 1.73
C ALA A 77 10.64 -6.67 2.51
N ALA A 78 10.35 -5.65 3.32
CA ALA A 78 9.09 -5.52 4.07
C ALA A 78 7.91 -4.97 3.22
N ALA A 79 7.96 -5.09 1.90
CA ALA A 79 6.91 -4.60 1.02
C ALA A 79 5.62 -5.41 1.22
N TYR A 80 4.50 -4.72 1.50
CA TYR A 80 3.24 -5.39 1.80
C TYR A 80 2.54 -5.92 0.54
N GLU A 81 1.80 -7.01 0.72
CA GLU A 81 1.05 -7.70 -0.32
C GLU A 81 -0.13 -6.88 -0.87
N SER A 82 -0.52 -7.19 -2.10
CA SER A 82 -1.70 -6.59 -2.70
C SER A 82 -2.98 -7.07 -2.02
N GLN A 83 -4.09 -6.35 -2.22
CA GLN A 83 -5.41 -6.81 -1.76
C GLN A 83 -5.79 -8.20 -2.29
N ARG A 84 -5.32 -8.57 -3.49
CA ARG A 84 -5.64 -9.84 -4.13
C ARG A 84 -5.02 -11.02 -3.37
N ASP A 85 -3.82 -10.80 -2.83
CA ASP A 85 -2.99 -11.87 -2.25
C ASP A 85 -3.00 -11.84 -0.73
N ALA A 86 -3.46 -10.74 -0.13
CA ALA A 86 -3.48 -10.55 1.31
C ALA A 86 -4.38 -11.56 2.03
N THR A 87 -3.78 -12.23 3.00
CA THR A 87 -4.45 -13.19 3.87
C THR A 87 -4.72 -12.60 5.26
N VAL A 88 -5.69 -13.17 5.98
CA VAL A 88 -5.97 -12.77 7.36
C VAL A 88 -4.81 -13.25 8.25
N PRO A 89 -4.10 -12.35 8.95
CA PRO A 89 -2.98 -12.75 9.77
C PRO A 89 -3.45 -13.54 11.02
N PRO A 90 -2.63 -14.46 11.56
CA PRO A 90 -3.06 -15.38 12.61
C PRO A 90 -3.59 -14.71 13.88
N ASP A 91 -3.02 -13.59 14.28
CA ASP A 91 -3.45 -12.83 15.45
C ASP A 91 -4.81 -12.15 15.25
N LEU A 92 -5.10 -11.67 14.04
CA LEU A 92 -6.44 -11.20 13.69
C LEU A 92 -7.43 -12.37 13.64
N ALA A 93 -7.04 -13.50 13.05
CA ALA A 93 -7.91 -14.69 13.00
C ALA A 93 -8.28 -15.18 14.42
N ALA A 94 -7.31 -15.27 15.33
CA ALA A 94 -7.53 -15.64 16.72
C ALA A 94 -8.44 -14.64 17.45
N ALA A 95 -8.22 -13.34 17.25
CA ALA A 95 -9.06 -12.31 17.84
C ALA A 95 -10.51 -12.34 17.34
N LEU A 96 -10.71 -12.58 16.04
CA LEU A 96 -12.04 -12.74 15.45
C LEU A 96 -12.73 -14.00 15.98
N ALA A 97 -12.02 -15.12 16.13
CA ALA A 97 -12.57 -16.35 16.70
C ALA A 97 -13.06 -16.16 18.15
N ALA A 98 -12.38 -15.32 18.93
CA ALA A 98 -12.79 -14.99 20.30
C ALA A 98 -14.00 -14.04 20.38
N SER A 99 -14.47 -13.47 19.26
CA SER A 99 -15.60 -12.52 19.23
C SER A 99 -16.54 -12.80 18.05
N PRO A 100 -17.60 -13.61 18.25
CA PRO A 100 -18.55 -13.94 17.19
C PRO A 100 -19.19 -12.71 16.53
N ARG A 101 -19.41 -11.63 17.29
CA ARG A 101 -19.91 -10.36 16.75
C ARG A 101 -18.91 -9.73 15.78
N ALA A 102 -17.66 -9.53 16.21
CA ALA A 102 -16.64 -8.94 15.36
C ALA A 102 -16.34 -9.80 14.13
N ALA A 103 -16.37 -11.14 14.26
CA ALA A 103 -16.24 -12.08 13.16
C ALA A 103 -17.34 -11.88 12.10
N ARG A 104 -18.61 -11.80 12.51
CA ARG A 104 -19.74 -11.51 11.60
C ARG A 104 -19.59 -10.17 10.91
N THR A 105 -19.27 -9.11 11.66
CA THR A 105 -19.02 -7.79 11.09
C THR A 105 -17.92 -7.84 10.03
N PHE A 106 -16.77 -8.46 10.36
CA PHE A 106 -15.64 -8.57 9.45
C PHE A 106 -15.98 -9.34 8.18
N ALA A 107 -16.66 -10.48 8.31
CA ALA A 107 -17.10 -11.29 7.17
C ALA A 107 -18.10 -10.54 6.27
N GLY A 108 -18.96 -9.70 6.86
CA GLY A 108 -19.91 -8.84 6.13
C GLY A 108 -19.26 -7.63 5.44
N LEU A 109 -18.02 -7.29 5.76
CA LEU A 109 -17.29 -6.23 5.05
C LEU A 109 -16.99 -6.66 3.62
N GLY A 110 -17.12 -5.74 2.66
CA GLY A 110 -16.57 -5.95 1.31
C GLY A 110 -15.03 -6.09 1.35
N LYS A 111 -14.45 -6.76 0.35
CA LYS A 111 -13.01 -7.08 0.27
C LYS A 111 -12.10 -5.87 0.53
N THR A 112 -12.48 -4.68 0.10
CA THR A 112 -11.67 -3.45 0.28
C THR A 112 -11.58 -3.03 1.75
N ARG A 113 -12.68 -3.15 2.49
CA ARG A 113 -12.71 -2.82 3.93
C ARG A 113 -12.02 -3.91 4.75
N GLN A 114 -12.20 -5.19 4.40
CA GLN A 114 -11.44 -6.28 5.03
C GLN A 114 -9.93 -6.07 4.84
N TYR A 115 -9.50 -5.75 3.62
CA TYR A 115 -8.11 -5.47 3.35
C TYR A 115 -7.58 -4.25 4.11
N ALA A 116 -8.36 -3.19 4.29
CA ALA A 116 -7.94 -2.04 5.09
C ALA A 116 -7.60 -2.43 6.54
N VAL A 117 -8.39 -3.33 7.14
CA VAL A 117 -8.14 -3.87 8.49
C VAL A 117 -6.86 -4.71 8.51
N ILE A 118 -6.74 -5.67 7.59
CA ILE A 118 -5.56 -6.54 7.45
C ILE A 118 -4.30 -5.69 7.27
N LEU A 119 -4.36 -4.73 6.33
CA LEU A 119 -3.26 -3.85 5.99
C LEU A 119 -2.79 -3.06 7.20
N GLY A 120 -3.69 -2.52 8.02
CA GLY A 120 -3.34 -1.81 9.24
C GLY A 120 -2.48 -2.64 10.22
N ILE A 121 -2.77 -3.93 10.32
CA ILE A 121 -2.10 -4.88 11.25
C ILE A 121 -0.77 -5.38 10.67
N VAL A 122 -0.77 -5.89 9.43
CA VAL A 122 0.46 -6.41 8.78
C VAL A 122 1.47 -5.30 8.53
N THR A 123 0.99 -4.06 8.43
CA THR A 123 1.83 -2.88 8.35
C THR A 123 2.06 -2.24 9.73
N ALA A 124 2.04 -2.96 10.84
CA ALA A 124 2.63 -2.40 12.07
C ALA A 124 4.17 -2.33 11.97
N ARG A 125 4.82 -1.36 12.63
CA ARG A 125 6.30 -1.24 12.68
C ARG A 125 6.93 -1.84 13.94
N SER A 126 6.12 -2.20 14.92
CA SER A 126 6.55 -2.81 16.18
C SER A 126 5.44 -3.70 16.71
N ALA A 127 5.79 -4.64 17.60
CA ALA A 127 4.80 -5.49 18.27
C ALA A 127 3.75 -4.67 19.02
N ASN A 128 4.15 -3.61 19.72
CA ASN A 128 3.21 -2.71 20.42
C ASN A 128 2.26 -2.02 19.42
N ALA A 129 2.78 -1.45 18.33
CA ALA A 129 1.93 -0.84 17.31
C ALA A 129 0.96 -1.86 16.69
N ARG A 130 1.39 -3.12 16.52
CA ARG A 130 0.56 -4.20 16.00
C ARG A 130 -0.60 -4.50 16.95
N GLN A 131 -0.31 -4.65 18.23
CA GLN A 131 -1.32 -4.88 19.25
C GLN A 131 -2.30 -3.70 19.36
N GLN A 132 -1.83 -2.46 19.25
CA GLN A 132 -2.70 -1.30 19.21
C GLN A 132 -3.63 -1.30 18.00
N GLN A 133 -3.14 -1.65 16.81
CA GLN A 133 -3.96 -1.75 15.61
C GLN A 133 -4.99 -2.88 15.72
N LEU A 134 -4.59 -4.04 16.25
CA LEU A 134 -5.49 -5.16 16.48
C LEU A 134 -6.62 -4.77 17.45
N ARG A 135 -6.28 -4.13 18.59
CA ARG A 135 -7.29 -3.64 19.54
C ARG A 135 -8.27 -2.64 18.90
N ARG A 136 -7.76 -1.69 18.13
CA ARG A 136 -8.59 -0.70 17.41
C ARG A 136 -9.51 -1.36 16.39
N ALA A 137 -8.99 -2.32 15.63
CA ALA A 137 -9.77 -3.08 14.66
C ALA A 137 -10.89 -3.86 15.34
N MET A 138 -10.57 -4.62 16.40
CA MET A 138 -11.57 -5.40 17.15
C MET A 138 -12.62 -4.53 17.83
N ALA A 139 -12.22 -3.38 18.39
CA ALA A 139 -13.17 -2.42 18.96
C ALA A 139 -14.14 -1.88 17.89
N THR A 140 -13.62 -1.50 16.72
CA THR A 140 -14.46 -1.01 15.60
C THR A 140 -15.41 -2.08 15.08
N LEU A 141 -14.92 -3.31 14.90
CA LEU A 141 -15.72 -4.44 14.41
C LEU A 141 -16.77 -4.90 15.43
N GLY A 142 -16.47 -4.82 16.73
CA GLY A 142 -17.39 -5.16 17.81
C GLY A 142 -18.42 -4.07 18.11
N ALA A 143 -18.14 -2.81 17.80
CA ALA A 143 -19.07 -1.69 17.97
C ALA A 143 -20.04 -1.53 16.80
N ALA A 144 -19.74 -2.11 15.63
CA ALA A 144 -20.65 -2.08 14.49
C ALA A 144 -21.99 -2.76 14.85
N PRO A 145 -23.13 -2.14 14.50
CA PRO A 145 -24.46 -2.68 14.79
C PRO A 145 -24.66 -4.05 14.15
#